data_AF-A0A934YS72-F1
#
_entry.id   AF-A0A934YS72-F1
#
_cell.length_a   1.000
_cell.length_b   1.000
_cell.length_c   1.000
_cell.angle_alpha   90.00
_cell.angle_beta   90.00
_cell.angle_gamma   90.00
#
_symmetry.space_group_name_H-M   'P 1'
#
loop_
_entity.id
_entity.type
_entity.pdbx_description
1 polymer ?
#
loop_
_entity_poly.entity_id
_entity_poly.type
_entity_poly.pdbx_seq_one_letter_code
_entity_poly.pdbx_strand_id
1 'polypeptide(L)'
;MKNRVIYGVGRSLALFICAIGLSVTAYAQATLQVNGRIKIEGGDVQGSRAVVYKNGVKERTITTDLNKFSVVMDVNSTYIISFEKNGYVSKKLSFNTTVPSDAPTKDFLPFDFAVSLFQQYDDINIVVFNQPVGIIRYEPSMGDFDYDTDYTKSIQSQLQAVLDQVEERQNEEAKQAVDQQKEKAQQAKELAKAEAAAKRQEEANVKALANAEEEHKAQLAEAEAQRKEQEKRDAEALMKKKAEEQAALRVEPIKEEKPEPIAAAKPEPIPVQKRPEPLVQHNTSLANVNSGTENRRSIAATSGLSENAVRPAREVPRMEQNDVPEHLRPVTVRNEDLIVEPSKVIKLITYETAGVETEYRKVTHKWGGVFYFKSGVSCSQEIFDRETFEEADEQIAGATRSR
;
A
#
# COMPACT_ATOMS: atom_id res chain seq x y z
N MET A 1 -90.39 48.97 -17.56
CA MET A 1 -91.22 49.76 -16.61
C MET A 1 -91.52 48.90 -15.40
N LYS A 2 -91.23 49.42 -14.19
CA LYS A 2 -91.90 49.26 -12.87
C LYS A 2 -92.60 47.91 -12.57
N ASN A 3 -92.48 47.25 -11.43
CA ASN A 3 -92.09 47.66 -10.08
C ASN A 3 -91.96 46.39 -9.18
N ARG A 4 -91.07 46.52 -8.18
CA ARG A 4 -90.95 45.82 -6.87
C ARG A 4 -92.11 44.92 -6.41
N VAL A 5 -91.79 43.87 -5.64
CA VAL A 5 -92.13 43.78 -4.19
C VAL A 5 -91.10 42.89 -3.45
N ILE A 6 -90.68 43.36 -2.27
CA ILE A 6 -89.83 42.70 -1.27
C ILE A 6 -90.76 42.08 -0.22
N TYR A 7 -90.50 40.82 0.18
CA TYR A 7 -90.78 40.22 1.50
C TYR A 7 -89.74 39.10 1.66
N GLY A 8 -89.06 38.82 2.77
CA GLY A 8 -89.25 39.21 4.15
C GLY A 8 -88.75 38.02 5.01
N VAL A 9 -87.68 38.25 5.76
CA VAL A 9 -87.40 37.73 7.11
C VAL A 9 -87.66 36.23 7.42
N GLY A 10 -86.59 35.50 7.77
CA GLY A 10 -86.61 34.76 9.04
C GLY A 10 -86.17 33.30 9.06
N ARG A 11 -84.99 33.09 9.68
CA ARG A 11 -84.64 32.03 10.66
C ARG A 11 -84.24 30.62 10.18
N SER A 12 -83.22 30.14 10.88
CA SER A 12 -82.88 28.74 11.20
C SER A 12 -81.91 27.99 10.28
N LEU A 13 -80.62 28.09 10.64
CA LEU A 13 -79.78 26.96 11.08
C LEU A 13 -80.08 25.59 10.43
N ALA A 14 -79.30 25.22 9.42
CA ALA A 14 -79.00 23.82 9.09
C ALA A 14 -77.66 23.73 8.33
N LEU A 15 -76.58 23.70 9.12
CA LEU A 15 -75.45 22.78 9.00
C LEU A 15 -75.49 21.85 7.76
N PHE A 16 -74.66 22.15 6.75
CA PHE A 16 -74.15 21.13 5.83
C PHE A 16 -72.76 21.53 5.32
N ILE A 17 -71.80 21.50 6.25
CA ILE A 17 -70.37 21.43 5.94
C ILE A 17 -70.16 20.05 5.30
N CYS A 18 -70.15 19.99 3.97
CA CYS A 18 -69.69 18.83 3.23
C CYS A 18 -68.15 18.83 3.24
N ALA A 19 -67.59 18.55 4.41
CA ALA A 19 -66.19 18.17 4.54
C ALA A 19 -66.07 16.75 3.97
N ILE A 20 -65.74 16.66 2.68
CA ILE A 20 -65.24 15.43 2.08
C ILE A 20 -63.91 15.15 2.78
N GLY A 21 -63.96 14.29 3.79
CA GLY A 21 -62.78 13.71 4.41
C GLY A 21 -62.04 12.90 3.35
N LEU A 22 -61.00 13.49 2.77
CA LEU A 22 -59.87 12.69 2.29
C LEU A 22 -59.27 12.03 3.53
N SER A 23 -59.71 10.82 3.82
CA SER A 23 -58.98 9.89 4.67
C SER A 23 -57.64 9.62 3.99
N VAL A 24 -56.64 10.42 4.32
CA VAL A 24 -55.25 10.06 4.09
C VAL A 24 -54.99 8.88 5.03
N THR A 25 -55.19 7.66 4.51
CA THR A 25 -54.66 6.47 5.16
C THR A 25 -53.14 6.58 5.07
N ALA A 26 -52.52 7.09 6.12
CA ALA A 26 -51.11 6.92 6.36
C ALA A 26 -50.89 5.42 6.61
N TYR A 27 -50.65 4.66 5.55
CA TYR A 27 -50.05 3.34 5.69
C TYR A 27 -48.65 3.60 6.27
N ALA A 28 -48.48 3.30 7.56
CA ALA A 28 -47.14 3.13 8.10
C ALA A 28 -46.50 2.01 7.26
N GLN A 29 -45.57 2.38 6.39
CA GLN A 29 -44.84 1.40 5.60
C GLN A 29 -43.99 0.61 6.59
N ALA A 30 -44.16 -0.71 6.61
CA ALA A 30 -43.33 -1.57 7.44
C ALA A 30 -41.86 -1.36 7.06
N THR A 31 -40.97 -1.38 8.05
CA THR A 31 -39.54 -1.18 7.84
C THR A 31 -38.76 -2.29 8.52
N LEU A 32 -37.66 -2.71 7.90
CA LEU A 32 -36.69 -3.60 8.50
C LEU A 32 -35.57 -2.77 9.13
N GLN A 33 -35.39 -2.87 10.45
CA GLN A 33 -34.20 -2.33 11.10
C GLN A 33 -33.07 -3.35 11.02
N VAL A 34 -31.90 -2.91 10.55
CA VAL A 34 -30.72 -3.76 10.44
C VAL A 34 -29.57 -3.13 11.23
N ASN A 35 -28.99 -3.88 12.16
CA ASN A 35 -27.84 -3.43 12.94
C ASN A 35 -26.58 -4.15 12.47
N GLY A 36 -25.58 -3.37 12.07
CA GLY A 36 -24.33 -3.89 11.53
C GLY A 36 -23.15 -3.58 12.43
N ARG A 37 -22.15 -4.45 12.37
CA ARG A 37 -20.80 -4.17 12.88
C ARG A 37 -19.74 -4.63 11.89
N ILE A 38 -18.69 -3.82 11.73
CA ILE A 38 -17.52 -4.14 10.93
C ILE A 38 -16.38 -4.55 11.87
N LYS A 39 -15.74 -5.67 11.58
CA LYS A 39 -14.48 -6.10 12.19
C LYS A 39 -13.39 -6.05 11.13
N ILE A 40 -12.21 -5.58 11.51
CA ILE A 40 -11.04 -5.55 10.64
C ILE A 40 -10.04 -6.57 11.19
N GLU A 41 -9.69 -7.57 10.41
CA GLU A 41 -8.66 -8.55 10.80
C GLU A 41 -7.28 -7.91 10.62
N GLY A 42 -6.42 -7.99 11.65
CA GLY A 42 -5.06 -7.41 11.61
C GLY A 42 -5.00 -5.88 11.66
N GLY A 43 -6.08 -5.18 12.00
CA GLY A 43 -6.07 -3.71 12.09
C GLY A 43 -7.27 -3.11 12.82
N ASP A 44 -7.40 -1.79 12.78
CA ASP A 44 -8.52 -1.06 13.37
C ASP A 44 -9.59 -0.63 12.34
N VAL A 45 -10.75 -0.17 12.81
CA VAL A 45 -11.88 0.21 11.94
C VAL A 45 -11.71 1.57 11.24
N GLN A 46 -10.70 2.37 11.58
CA GLN A 46 -10.49 3.70 11.01
C GLN A 46 -10.22 3.62 9.50
N GLY A 47 -10.71 4.63 8.77
CA GLY A 47 -10.62 4.68 7.31
C GLY A 47 -11.54 3.70 6.57
N SER A 48 -12.37 2.94 7.30
CA SER A 48 -13.41 2.09 6.71
C SER A 48 -14.67 2.91 6.39
N ARG A 49 -15.50 2.40 5.48
CA ARG A 49 -16.84 2.93 5.21
C ARG A 49 -17.82 1.83 4.85
N ALA A 50 -19.10 2.06 5.15
CA ALA A 50 -20.22 1.28 4.63
C ALA A 50 -21.05 2.15 3.68
N VAL A 51 -21.16 1.74 2.42
CA VAL A 51 -21.95 2.44 1.40
C VAL A 51 -23.25 1.66 1.18
N VAL A 52 -24.37 2.31 1.45
CA VAL A 52 -25.71 1.73 1.29
C VAL A 52 -26.27 2.17 -0.06
N TYR A 53 -26.65 1.19 -0.87
CA TYR A 53 -27.36 1.36 -2.13
C TYR A 53 -28.79 0.86 -1.97
N LYS A 54 -29.76 1.61 -2.48
CA LYS A 54 -31.16 1.24 -2.56
C LYS A 54 -31.58 1.21 -4.03
N ASN A 55 -32.08 0.07 -4.46
CA ASN A 55 -32.49 -0.18 -5.85
C ASN A 55 -31.40 0.23 -6.86
N GLY A 56 -30.13 -0.08 -6.53
CA GLY A 56 -28.96 0.24 -7.36
C GLY A 56 -28.42 1.67 -7.21
N VAL A 57 -29.15 2.58 -6.56
CA VAL A 57 -28.71 3.97 -6.36
C VAL A 57 -28.09 4.15 -4.98
N LYS A 58 -26.95 4.84 -4.90
CA LYS A 58 -26.31 5.16 -3.62
C LYS A 58 -27.22 6.04 -2.77
N GLU A 59 -27.66 5.53 -1.63
CA GLU A 59 -28.55 6.21 -0.69
C GLU A 59 -27.77 6.93 0.41
N ARG A 60 -26.77 6.26 0.99
CA ARG A 60 -26.00 6.79 2.13
C ARG A 60 -24.60 6.21 2.19
N THR A 61 -23.69 6.95 2.83
CA THR A 61 -22.38 6.44 3.24
C THR A 61 -22.21 6.65 4.74
N ILE A 62 -21.78 5.60 5.44
CA ILE A 62 -21.53 5.58 6.88
C ILE A 62 -20.03 5.46 7.07
N THR A 63 -19.43 6.38 7.82
CA THR A 63 -17.97 6.42 8.10
C THR A 63 -17.65 6.50 9.60
N THR A 64 -18.67 6.66 10.44
CA THR A 64 -18.54 6.75 11.91
C THR A 64 -19.25 5.56 12.56
N ASP A 65 -18.82 5.23 13.78
CA ASP A 65 -19.43 4.18 14.62
C ASP A 65 -19.63 2.83 13.89
N LEU A 66 -18.71 2.49 13.00
CA LEU A 66 -18.80 1.25 12.20
C LEU A 66 -18.69 -0.04 13.03
N ASN A 67 -18.29 0.07 14.30
CA ASN A 67 -18.34 -1.02 15.28
C ASN A 67 -19.78 -1.35 15.71
N LYS A 68 -20.73 -0.43 15.55
CA LYS A 68 -22.16 -0.60 15.78
C LYS A 68 -22.94 0.52 15.09
N PHE A 69 -23.56 0.22 13.97
CA PHE A 69 -24.43 1.15 13.25
C PHE A 69 -25.79 0.52 12.98
N SER A 70 -26.80 1.34 12.67
CA SER A 70 -28.14 0.87 12.34
C SER A 70 -28.64 1.52 11.05
N VAL A 71 -29.34 0.73 10.25
CA VAL A 71 -29.94 1.13 8.98
C VAL A 71 -31.40 0.70 9.01
N VAL A 72 -32.31 1.64 8.78
CA VAL A 72 -33.73 1.34 8.58
C VAL A 72 -33.94 1.21 7.07
N MET A 73 -34.53 0.09 6.65
CA MET A 73 -34.78 -0.25 5.25
C MET A 73 -36.29 -0.35 5.02
N ASP A 74 -36.79 0.31 3.98
CA ASP A 74 -38.18 0.15 3.55
C ASP A 74 -38.41 -1.27 2.99
N VAL A 75 -39.61 -1.81 3.20
CA VAL A 75 -40.05 -3.04 2.52
C VAL A 75 -40.19 -2.85 1.00
N ASN A 76 -40.21 -3.96 0.28
CA ASN A 76 -40.38 -4.04 -1.17
C ASN A 76 -39.30 -3.26 -1.93
N SER A 77 -38.06 -3.36 -1.46
CA SER A 77 -36.88 -2.75 -2.06
C SER A 77 -35.70 -3.73 -2.03
N THR A 78 -34.67 -3.43 -2.83
CA THR A 78 -33.40 -4.17 -2.79
C THR A 78 -32.32 -3.24 -2.28
N TYR A 79 -31.63 -3.64 -1.21
CA TYR A 79 -30.50 -2.91 -0.65
C TYR A 79 -29.20 -3.68 -0.82
N ILE A 80 -28.12 -2.96 -1.07
CA ILE A 80 -26.76 -3.50 -1.01
C ILE A 80 -25.95 -2.63 -0.06
N ILE A 81 -25.32 -3.25 0.93
CA ILE A 81 -24.34 -2.56 1.78
C ILE A 81 -22.94 -3.03 1.37
N SER A 82 -22.15 -2.11 0.81
CA SER A 82 -20.74 -2.31 0.45
C SER A 82 -19.83 -1.85 1.57
N PHE A 83 -18.98 -2.74 2.07
CA PHE A 83 -18.01 -2.48 3.12
C PHE A 83 -16.63 -2.35 2.51
N GLU A 84 -16.01 -1.19 2.69
CA GLU A 84 -14.80 -0.81 1.97
C GLU A 84 -13.76 -0.25 2.93
N LYS A 85 -12.50 -0.65 2.74
CA LYS A 85 -11.33 -0.09 3.42
C LYS A 85 -10.11 -0.23 2.51
N ASN A 86 -9.27 0.79 2.45
CA ASN A 86 -8.06 0.76 1.63
C ASN A 86 -7.08 -0.31 2.13
N GLY A 87 -6.58 -1.15 1.21
CA GLY A 87 -5.69 -2.28 1.52
C GLY A 87 -6.43 -3.55 1.99
N TYR A 88 -7.76 -3.54 2.00
CA TYR A 88 -8.59 -4.66 2.46
C TYR A 88 -9.58 -5.09 1.37
N VAL A 89 -9.96 -6.36 1.41
CA VAL A 89 -10.97 -6.91 0.51
C VAL A 89 -12.33 -6.31 0.84
N SER A 90 -12.95 -5.70 -0.16
CA SER A 90 -14.29 -5.13 -0.03
C SER A 90 -15.34 -6.24 -0.05
N LYS A 91 -16.37 -6.12 0.79
CA LYS A 91 -17.45 -7.12 0.90
C LYS A 91 -18.82 -6.49 0.74
N LYS A 92 -19.77 -7.23 0.20
CA LYS A 92 -21.15 -6.75 0.02
C LYS A 92 -22.14 -7.66 0.74
N LEU A 93 -23.15 -7.07 1.38
CA LEU A 93 -24.35 -7.78 1.83
C LEU A 93 -25.55 -7.30 1.02
N SER A 94 -26.36 -8.24 0.54
CA SER A 94 -27.58 -7.96 -0.20
C SER A 94 -28.79 -8.21 0.70
N PHE A 95 -29.74 -7.28 0.71
CA PHE A 95 -30.99 -7.40 1.43
C PHE A 95 -32.14 -7.25 0.43
N ASN A 96 -32.90 -8.31 0.23
CA ASN A 96 -34.16 -8.26 -0.50
C ASN A 96 -35.29 -8.12 0.51
N THR A 97 -35.84 -6.90 0.62
CA THR A 97 -36.93 -6.59 1.55
C THR A 97 -38.32 -6.82 0.95
N THR A 98 -38.42 -7.56 -0.15
CA THR A 98 -39.70 -7.93 -0.77
C THR A 98 -40.44 -8.90 0.12
N VAL A 99 -41.65 -8.51 0.52
CA VAL A 99 -42.50 -9.29 1.41
C VAL A 99 -43.80 -9.62 0.68
N PRO A 100 -44.29 -10.87 0.73
CA PRO A 100 -45.58 -11.25 0.15
C PRO A 100 -46.73 -10.40 0.69
N SER A 101 -47.73 -10.11 -0.14
CA SER A 101 -48.87 -9.26 0.24
C SER A 101 -49.77 -9.86 1.32
N ASP A 102 -49.72 -11.18 1.50
CA ASP A 102 -50.40 -11.95 2.55
C ASP A 102 -49.58 -12.05 3.84
N ALA A 103 -48.36 -11.52 3.87
CA ALA A 103 -47.55 -11.48 5.07
C ALA A 103 -48.20 -10.60 6.14
N PRO A 104 -48.09 -10.97 7.42
CA PRO A 104 -48.64 -10.18 8.51
C PRO A 104 -48.02 -8.78 8.49
N THR A 105 -48.86 -7.74 8.56
CA THR A 105 -48.45 -6.33 8.73
C THR A 105 -47.83 -6.16 10.13
N LYS A 106 -46.62 -6.69 10.30
CA LYS A 106 -45.93 -6.80 11.57
C LYS A 106 -44.61 -6.02 11.50
N ASP A 107 -44.22 -5.46 12.64
CA ASP A 107 -42.87 -4.95 12.82
C ASP A 107 -41.90 -6.14 12.76
N PHE A 108 -41.00 -6.15 11.78
CA PHE A 108 -39.95 -7.17 11.64
C PHE A 108 -38.97 -7.09 12.80
N LEU A 109 -38.38 -8.22 13.17
CA LEU A 109 -37.33 -8.19 14.19
C LEU A 109 -36.10 -7.44 13.65
N PRO A 110 -35.41 -6.66 14.50
CA PRO A 110 -34.13 -6.09 14.11
C PRO A 110 -33.16 -7.19 13.69
N PHE A 111 -32.58 -7.04 12.49
CA PHE A 111 -31.64 -8.01 11.95
C PHE A 111 -30.20 -7.60 12.26
N ASP A 112 -29.50 -8.43 13.03
CA ASP A 112 -28.12 -8.16 13.41
C ASP A 112 -27.14 -8.91 12.49
N PHE A 113 -26.11 -8.22 12.01
CA PHE A 113 -25.05 -8.84 11.21
C PHE A 113 -23.65 -8.32 11.58
N ALA A 114 -22.64 -9.12 11.26
CA ALA A 114 -21.24 -8.78 11.43
C ALA A 114 -20.47 -9.10 10.15
N VAL A 115 -19.60 -8.18 9.73
CA VAL A 115 -18.72 -8.39 8.56
C VAL A 115 -17.27 -8.22 8.98
N SER A 116 -16.46 -9.26 8.75
CA SER A 116 -15.00 -9.17 8.87
C SER A 116 -14.38 -8.85 7.51
N LEU A 117 -13.62 -7.76 7.45
CA LEU A 117 -12.73 -7.43 6.33
C LEU A 117 -11.32 -7.88 6.67
N PHE A 118 -10.63 -8.44 5.68
CA PHE A 118 -9.26 -8.91 5.80
C PHE A 118 -8.37 -8.25 4.75
N GLN A 119 -7.07 -8.21 5.01
CA GLN A 119 -6.10 -7.54 4.16
C GLN A 119 -6.07 -8.18 2.77
N GLN A 120 -6.00 -7.35 1.74
CA GLN A 120 -5.87 -7.83 0.38
C GLN A 120 -4.40 -8.17 0.10
N TYR A 121 -4.16 -9.36 -0.43
CA TYR A 121 -2.86 -9.83 -0.89
C TYR A 121 -2.87 -9.98 -2.41
N ASP A 122 -1.82 -9.53 -3.09
CA ASP A 122 -1.74 -9.48 -4.56
C ASP A 122 -1.76 -10.87 -5.23
N ASP A 123 -1.35 -11.90 -4.50
CA ASP A 123 -1.24 -13.28 -4.94
C ASP A 123 -2.48 -14.12 -4.62
N ILE A 124 -3.47 -13.56 -3.92
CA ILE A 124 -4.72 -14.25 -3.56
C ILE A 124 -5.85 -13.78 -4.46
N ASN A 125 -6.58 -14.72 -5.06
CA ASN A 125 -7.71 -14.41 -5.93
C ASN A 125 -8.93 -13.95 -5.11
N ILE A 126 -9.24 -12.64 -5.17
CA ILE A 126 -10.36 -12.02 -4.46
C ILE A 126 -11.64 -11.87 -5.30
N VAL A 127 -11.67 -12.36 -6.54
CA VAL A 127 -12.80 -12.13 -7.47
C VAL A 127 -14.13 -12.62 -6.89
N VAL A 128 -14.11 -13.68 -6.07
CA VAL A 128 -15.30 -14.20 -5.37
C VAL A 128 -15.99 -13.15 -4.48
N PHE A 129 -15.26 -12.17 -3.94
CA PHE A 129 -15.82 -11.12 -3.07
C PHE A 129 -16.51 -9.97 -3.84
N ASN A 130 -16.46 -9.98 -5.17
CA ASN A 130 -17.26 -9.06 -5.98
C ASN A 130 -18.75 -9.34 -5.86
N GLN A 131 -19.11 -10.59 -5.55
CA GLN A 131 -20.45 -11.04 -5.26
C GLN A 131 -20.82 -10.77 -3.78
N PRO A 132 -22.12 -10.68 -3.46
CA PRO A 132 -22.54 -10.57 -2.07
C PRO A 132 -22.05 -11.76 -1.25
N VAL A 133 -21.43 -11.51 -0.09
CA VAL A 133 -20.98 -12.58 0.82
C VAL A 133 -22.14 -13.17 1.62
N GLY A 134 -23.29 -12.51 1.60
CA GLY A 134 -24.53 -12.95 2.19
C GLY A 134 -25.71 -12.27 1.51
N ILE A 135 -26.78 -13.03 1.33
CA ILE A 135 -28.08 -12.56 0.86
C ILE A 135 -29.06 -12.76 1.99
N ILE A 136 -29.78 -11.71 2.35
CA ILE A 136 -30.83 -11.71 3.35
C ILE A 136 -32.15 -11.52 2.61
N ARG A 137 -33.13 -12.39 2.86
CA ARG A 137 -34.45 -12.31 2.24
C ARG A 137 -35.54 -12.69 3.23
N TYR A 138 -36.77 -12.29 2.91
CA TYR A 138 -37.93 -12.75 3.67
C TYR A 138 -38.08 -14.26 3.51
N GLU A 139 -38.25 -14.95 4.63
CA GLU A 139 -38.46 -16.39 4.69
C GLU A 139 -39.90 -16.67 5.18
N PRO A 140 -40.81 -17.09 4.28
CA PRO A 140 -42.22 -17.27 4.62
C PRO A 140 -42.47 -18.25 5.76
N SER A 141 -41.62 -19.26 5.91
CA SER A 141 -41.73 -20.25 6.98
C SER A 141 -41.48 -19.67 8.37
N MET A 142 -40.67 -18.61 8.48
CA MET A 142 -40.38 -17.89 9.73
C MET A 142 -41.19 -16.61 9.89
N GLY A 143 -41.74 -16.08 8.79
CA GLY A 143 -42.45 -14.81 8.80
C GLY A 143 -41.54 -13.61 9.07
N ASP A 144 -40.23 -13.75 8.81
CA ASP A 144 -39.21 -12.73 9.05
C ASP A 144 -38.05 -12.87 8.07
N PHE A 145 -37.04 -12.01 8.19
CA PHE A 145 -35.83 -12.01 7.37
C PHE A 145 -34.78 -12.95 7.93
N ASP A 146 -34.20 -13.78 7.06
CA ASP A 146 -33.04 -14.59 7.38
C ASP A 146 -32.08 -14.65 6.19
N TYR A 147 -30.89 -15.19 6.43
CA TYR A 147 -29.94 -15.53 5.39
C TYR A 147 -30.53 -16.55 4.43
N ASP A 148 -30.30 -16.33 3.13
CA ASP A 148 -30.54 -17.34 2.12
C ASP A 148 -29.57 -18.50 2.34
N THR A 149 -30.06 -19.58 2.94
CA THR A 149 -29.21 -20.71 3.31
C THR A 149 -28.63 -21.44 2.09
N ASP A 150 -29.32 -21.43 0.95
CA ASP A 150 -28.86 -22.10 -0.27
C ASP A 150 -27.72 -21.31 -0.91
N TYR A 151 -27.92 -20.00 -1.07
CA TYR A 151 -26.87 -19.10 -1.54
C TYR A 151 -25.67 -19.11 -0.59
N THR A 152 -25.91 -18.96 0.71
CA THR A 152 -24.86 -18.90 1.73
C THR A 152 -23.99 -20.15 1.66
N LYS A 153 -24.56 -21.36 1.58
CA LYS A 153 -23.79 -22.59 1.44
C LYS A 153 -22.97 -22.65 0.14
N SER A 154 -23.54 -22.20 -0.98
CA SER A 154 -22.88 -22.24 -2.29
C SER A 154 -21.65 -21.34 -2.39
N ILE A 155 -21.71 -20.17 -1.74
CA ILE A 155 -20.62 -19.19 -1.73
C ILE A 155 -19.65 -19.44 -0.57
N GLN A 156 -20.12 -19.94 0.58
CA GLN A 156 -19.28 -20.21 1.75
C GLN A 156 -18.10 -21.14 1.44
N SER A 157 -18.28 -22.17 0.61
CA SER A 157 -17.18 -23.06 0.23
C SER A 157 -16.07 -22.32 -0.55
N GLN A 158 -16.45 -21.42 -1.44
CA GLN A 158 -15.52 -20.60 -2.23
C GLN A 158 -14.85 -19.53 -1.37
N LEU A 159 -15.61 -18.91 -0.44
CA LEU A 159 -15.05 -17.95 0.52
C LEU A 159 -14.07 -18.61 1.47
N GLN A 160 -14.36 -19.83 1.94
CA GLN A 160 -13.51 -20.53 2.91
C GLN A 160 -12.11 -20.80 2.35
N ALA A 161 -12.02 -21.29 1.10
CA ALA A 161 -10.72 -21.54 0.47
C ALA A 161 -9.84 -20.29 0.40
N VAL A 162 -10.44 -19.12 0.15
CA VAL A 162 -9.70 -17.86 0.12
C VAL A 162 -9.35 -17.37 1.53
N LEU A 163 -10.27 -17.54 2.49
CA LEU A 163 -10.02 -17.19 3.89
C LEU A 163 -8.86 -18.00 4.48
N ASP A 164 -8.78 -19.29 4.18
CA ASP A 164 -7.69 -20.16 4.63
C ASP A 164 -6.34 -19.68 4.08
N GLN A 165 -6.26 -19.32 2.80
CA GLN A 165 -5.05 -18.75 2.20
C GLN A 165 -4.64 -17.42 2.84
N VAL A 166 -5.61 -16.56 3.14
CA VAL A 166 -5.37 -15.27 3.83
C VAL A 166 -4.85 -15.53 5.25
N GLU A 167 -5.42 -16.49 5.97
CA GLU A 167 -4.98 -16.85 7.31
C GLU A 167 -3.55 -17.43 7.31
N GLU A 168 -3.22 -18.28 6.33
CA GLU A 168 -1.86 -18.78 6.13
C GLU A 168 -0.87 -17.62 5.90
N ARG A 169 -1.19 -16.69 5.00
CA ARG A 169 -0.37 -15.49 4.75
C ARG A 169 -0.18 -14.64 6.00
N GLN A 170 -1.25 -14.38 6.74
CA GLN A 170 -1.18 -13.62 7.99
C GLN A 170 -0.29 -14.30 9.03
N ASN A 171 -0.39 -15.62 9.15
CA ASN A 171 0.42 -16.41 10.07
C ASN A 171 1.89 -16.42 9.65
N GLU A 172 2.19 -16.49 8.35
CA GLU A 172 3.55 -16.36 7.82
C GLU A 172 4.16 -14.98 8.12
N GLU A 173 3.43 -13.90 7.82
CA GLU A 173 3.87 -12.53 8.10
C GLU A 173 4.07 -12.29 9.60
N ALA A 174 3.17 -12.79 10.44
CA ALA A 174 3.30 -12.69 11.89
C ALA A 174 4.55 -13.41 12.40
N LYS A 175 4.83 -14.63 11.90
CA LYS A 175 6.05 -15.37 12.24
C LYS A 175 7.30 -14.61 11.79
N GLN A 176 7.32 -14.14 10.54
CA GLN A 176 8.43 -13.36 10.01
C GLN A 176 8.67 -12.08 10.80
N ALA A 177 7.62 -11.37 11.20
CA ALA A 177 7.74 -10.17 12.03
C ALA A 177 8.33 -10.47 13.41
N VAL A 178 7.92 -11.57 14.05
CA VAL A 178 8.48 -12.02 15.34
C VAL A 178 9.94 -12.42 15.19
N ASP A 179 10.29 -13.16 14.15
CA ASP A 179 11.68 -13.60 13.93
C ASP A 179 12.59 -12.41 13.59
N GLN A 180 12.15 -11.49 12.74
CA GLN A 180 12.86 -10.22 12.49
C GLN A 180 13.02 -9.39 13.76
N GLN A 181 12.01 -9.34 14.65
CA GLN A 181 12.16 -8.66 15.93
C GLN A 181 13.18 -9.33 16.84
N LYS A 182 13.21 -10.67 16.88
CA LYS A 182 14.23 -11.42 17.64
C LYS A 182 15.62 -11.19 17.09
N GLU A 183 15.79 -11.25 15.77
CA GLU A 183 17.07 -10.98 15.10
C GLU A 183 17.55 -9.55 15.38
N LYS A 184 16.69 -8.55 15.22
CA LYS A 184 17.01 -7.15 15.57
C LYS A 184 17.38 -7.00 17.04
N ALA A 185 16.68 -7.68 17.95
CA ALA A 185 17.00 -7.64 19.38
C ALA A 185 18.32 -8.35 19.70
N GLN A 186 18.67 -9.43 19.00
CA GLN A 186 19.96 -10.11 19.13
C GLN A 186 21.10 -9.24 18.59
N GLN A 187 20.95 -8.67 17.38
CA GLN A 187 21.92 -7.75 16.80
C GLN A 187 22.15 -6.53 17.69
N ALA A 188 21.09 -5.95 18.26
CA ALA A 188 21.22 -4.84 19.21
C ALA A 188 21.98 -5.23 20.48
N LYS A 189 21.77 -6.44 21.00
CA LYS A 189 22.52 -6.97 22.17
C LYS A 189 23.98 -7.25 21.83
N GLU A 190 24.26 -7.79 20.64
CA GLU A 190 25.63 -8.06 20.17
C GLU A 190 26.40 -6.76 19.95
N LEU A 191 25.76 -5.77 19.30
CA LEU A 191 26.32 -4.44 19.12
C LEU A 191 26.64 -3.78 20.48
N ALA A 192 25.70 -3.82 21.43
CA ALA A 192 25.93 -3.26 22.76
C ALA A 192 27.07 -3.97 23.53
N LYS A 193 27.22 -5.28 23.37
CA LYS A 193 28.35 -6.03 23.94
C LYS A 193 29.68 -5.67 23.27
N ALA A 194 29.69 -5.54 21.95
CA ALA A 194 30.87 -5.15 21.18
C ALA A 194 31.33 -3.73 21.54
N GLU A 195 30.40 -2.78 21.65
CA GLU A 195 30.68 -1.41 22.09
C GLU A 195 31.22 -1.38 23.53
N ALA A 196 30.62 -2.15 24.44
CA ALA A 196 31.11 -2.25 25.81
C ALA A 196 32.52 -2.89 25.90
N ALA A 197 32.79 -3.91 25.08
CA ALA A 197 34.11 -4.53 24.98
C ALA A 197 35.15 -3.58 24.38
N ALA A 198 34.81 -2.85 23.32
CA ALA A 198 35.66 -1.84 22.70
C ALA A 198 35.99 -0.72 23.68
N LYS A 199 34.99 -0.23 24.43
CA LYS A 199 35.20 0.79 25.47
C LYS A 199 36.13 0.28 26.58
N ARG A 200 35.95 -0.96 27.04
CA ARG A 200 36.85 -1.58 28.03
C ARG A 200 38.28 -1.75 27.50
N GLN A 201 38.42 -2.16 26.24
CA GLN A 201 39.74 -2.31 25.61
C GLN A 201 40.44 -0.96 25.47
N GLU A 202 39.71 0.08 25.07
CA GLU A 202 40.24 1.45 24.98
C GLU A 202 40.66 1.96 26.37
N GLU A 203 39.80 1.81 27.38
CA GLU A 203 40.13 2.16 28.76
C GLU A 203 41.36 1.39 29.28
N ALA A 204 41.52 0.11 28.91
CA ALA A 204 42.68 -0.70 29.26
C ALA A 204 43.95 -0.25 28.53
N ASN A 205 43.87 0.06 27.23
CA ASN A 205 44.99 0.55 26.44
C ASN A 205 45.49 1.91 26.96
N VAL A 206 44.56 2.83 27.29
CA VAL A 206 44.89 4.14 27.88
C VAL A 206 45.59 3.97 29.23
N LYS A 207 45.11 3.07 30.09
CA LYS A 207 45.77 2.77 31.37
C LYS A 207 47.15 2.13 31.18
N ALA A 208 47.30 1.20 30.23
CA ALA A 208 48.57 0.56 29.94
C ALA A 208 49.61 1.57 29.41
N LEU A 209 49.20 2.48 28.53
CA LEU A 209 50.05 3.57 28.05
C LEU A 209 50.50 4.51 29.18
N ALA A 210 49.59 4.91 30.07
CA ALA A 210 49.93 5.74 31.23
C ALA A 210 50.94 5.07 32.17
N ASN A 211 50.73 3.79 32.48
CA ASN A 211 51.66 3.03 33.32
C ASN A 211 53.04 2.87 32.65
N ALA A 212 53.08 2.56 31.36
CA ALA A 212 54.34 2.42 30.62
C ALA A 212 55.12 3.75 30.55
N GLU A 213 54.42 4.88 30.43
CA GLU A 213 55.03 6.21 30.46
C GLU A 213 55.61 6.54 31.85
N GLU A 214 54.92 6.16 32.92
CA GLU A 214 55.39 6.32 34.30
C GLU A 214 56.63 5.44 34.58
N GLU A 215 56.61 4.17 34.16
CA GLU A 215 57.75 3.26 34.27
C GLU A 215 58.97 3.75 33.48
N HIS A 216 58.78 4.23 32.25
CA HIS A 216 59.86 4.79 31.44
C HIS A 216 60.46 6.04 32.09
N LYS A 217 59.63 6.90 32.69
CA LYS A 217 60.10 8.08 33.43
C LYS A 217 60.90 7.69 34.68
N ALA A 218 60.49 6.66 35.41
CA ALA A 218 61.22 6.13 36.56
C ALA A 218 62.59 5.57 36.15
N GLN A 219 62.64 4.79 35.07
CA GLN A 219 63.89 4.23 34.53
C GLN A 219 64.87 5.33 34.09
N LEU A 220 64.38 6.39 33.43
CA LEU A 220 65.21 7.54 33.07
C LEU A 220 65.79 8.24 34.30
N ALA A 221 64.98 8.43 35.35
CA ALA A 221 65.45 9.05 36.59
C ALA A 221 66.50 8.19 37.30
N GLU A 222 66.31 6.87 37.33
CA GLU A 222 67.27 5.92 37.91
C GLU A 222 68.58 5.88 37.12
N ALA A 223 68.52 5.85 35.78
CA ALA A 223 69.69 5.93 34.92
C ALA A 223 70.47 7.25 35.10
N GLU A 224 69.76 8.37 35.26
CA GLU A 224 70.39 9.67 35.54
C GLU A 224 71.04 9.69 36.93
N ALA A 225 70.42 9.09 37.94
CA ALA A 225 70.99 8.97 39.29
C ALA A 225 72.26 8.11 39.27
N GLN A 226 72.24 6.96 38.60
CA GLN A 226 73.42 6.11 38.43
C GLN A 226 74.55 6.82 37.70
N ARG A 227 74.25 7.59 36.64
CA ARG A 227 75.27 8.42 35.95
C ARG A 227 75.90 9.46 36.88
N LYS A 228 75.10 10.18 37.67
CA LYS A 228 75.60 11.17 38.63
C LYS A 228 76.47 10.53 39.72
N GLU A 229 76.12 9.33 40.18
CA GLU A 229 76.92 8.59 41.16
C GLU A 229 78.22 8.07 40.56
N GLN A 230 78.19 7.55 39.32
CA GLN A 230 79.39 7.17 38.58
C GLN A 230 80.33 8.36 38.40
N GLU A 231 79.82 9.53 37.97
CA GLU A 231 80.60 10.77 37.83
C GLU A 231 81.24 11.21 39.15
N LYS A 232 80.53 11.05 40.28
CA LYS A 232 81.12 11.31 41.62
C LYS A 232 82.24 10.34 41.96
N ARG A 233 82.06 9.03 41.73
CA ARG A 233 83.09 8.01 41.98
C ARG A 233 84.32 8.23 41.11
N ASP A 234 84.12 8.56 39.83
CA ASP A 234 85.20 8.86 38.90
C ASP A 234 85.94 10.14 39.30
N ALA A 235 85.23 11.18 39.74
CA ALA A 235 85.85 12.41 40.25
C ALA A 235 86.65 12.17 41.55
N GLU A 236 86.15 11.36 42.46
CA GLU A 236 86.83 11.00 43.71
C GLU A 236 88.07 10.13 43.44
N ALA A 237 87.97 9.17 42.51
CA ALA A 237 89.11 8.37 42.05
C ALA A 237 90.18 9.24 41.35
N LEU A 238 89.76 10.24 40.56
CA LEU A 238 90.67 11.20 39.94
C LEU A 238 91.37 12.09 40.99
N MET A 239 90.64 12.53 42.02
CA MET A 239 91.20 13.28 43.15
C MET A 239 92.21 12.45 43.94
N LYS A 240 91.92 11.16 44.18
CA LYS A 240 92.84 10.23 44.85
C LYS A 240 94.10 9.98 44.02
N LYS A 241 93.97 9.77 42.70
CA LYS A 241 95.12 9.67 41.79
C LYS A 241 95.94 10.96 41.77
N LYS A 242 95.31 12.14 41.71
CA LYS A 242 96.02 13.44 41.78
C LYS A 242 96.72 13.66 43.12
N ALA A 243 96.16 13.17 44.24
CA ALA A 243 96.78 13.25 45.55
C ALA A 243 97.99 12.29 45.69
N GLU A 244 97.90 11.08 45.14
CA GLU A 244 99.03 10.14 45.04
C GLU A 244 100.13 10.68 44.10
N GLU A 245 99.76 11.31 42.98
CA GLU A 245 100.68 11.97 42.07
C GLU A 245 101.34 13.22 42.70
N GLN A 246 100.61 14.02 43.48
CA GLN A 246 101.17 15.11 44.29
C GLN A 246 102.09 14.64 45.42
N ALA A 247 101.85 13.46 46.00
CA ALA A 247 102.76 12.85 46.97
C ALA A 247 104.05 12.33 46.30
N ALA A 248 103.96 11.89 45.04
CA ALA A 248 105.12 11.47 44.23
C ALA A 248 105.97 12.65 43.71
N LEU A 249 105.46 13.87 43.69
CA LEU A 249 106.14 15.08 43.19
C LEU A 249 106.95 15.86 44.26
N ARG A 250 107.14 15.34 45.48
CA ARG A 250 107.94 15.97 46.56
C ARG A 250 109.41 15.52 46.62
N VAL A 251 110.00 15.16 45.47
CA VAL A 251 111.45 15.06 45.24
C VAL A 251 111.75 15.68 43.85
N GLU A 252 112.68 16.64 43.84
CA GLU A 252 113.10 17.60 42.78
C GLU A 252 113.51 17.03 41.37
N PRO A 253 114.05 17.81 40.40
CA PRO A 253 113.63 19.09 39.78
C PRO A 253 113.69 19.10 38.20
N ILE A 254 113.03 20.11 37.60
CA ILE A 254 113.31 20.92 36.38
C ILE A 254 114.14 20.35 35.19
N LYS A 255 113.55 20.28 33.96
CA LYS A 255 113.95 21.10 32.77
C LYS A 255 113.08 20.97 31.51
N GLU A 256 112.73 22.14 30.96
CA GLU A 256 112.45 22.63 29.58
C GLU A 256 112.20 21.60 28.45
N GLU A 257 111.25 21.77 27.52
CA GLU A 257 111.23 22.85 26.50
C GLU A 257 109.88 22.89 25.71
N LYS A 258 109.41 24.10 25.36
CA LYS A 258 108.35 24.43 24.34
C LYS A 258 109.03 24.58 22.95
N PRO A 259 108.36 24.61 21.76
CA PRO A 259 107.04 25.21 21.54
C PRO A 259 106.08 24.52 20.52
N GLU A 260 104.82 24.92 20.65
CA GLU A 260 103.70 24.96 19.67
C GLU A 260 104.12 25.50 18.26
N PRO A 261 103.34 25.36 17.14
CA PRO A 261 101.90 25.66 17.17
C PRO A 261 100.94 25.14 16.05
N ILE A 262 99.64 25.41 16.32
CA ILE A 262 98.56 25.79 15.40
C ILE A 262 97.74 24.73 14.63
N ALA A 263 96.41 24.95 14.76
CA ALA A 263 95.31 24.81 13.80
C ALA A 263 94.33 23.63 13.91
N ALA A 264 93.16 23.99 14.45
CA ALA A 264 91.87 24.00 13.75
C ALA A 264 91.15 22.66 13.49
N ALA A 265 90.17 22.40 14.38
CA ALA A 265 88.75 22.18 14.09
C ALA A 265 88.34 21.64 12.70
N LYS A 266 87.68 20.46 12.70
CA LYS A 266 86.25 20.27 12.38
C LYS A 266 85.85 18.79 12.40
N PRO A 267 84.63 18.43 12.85
CA PRO A 267 84.03 17.13 12.59
C PRO A 267 83.13 17.15 11.34
N GLU A 268 83.10 16.04 10.60
CA GLU A 268 82.12 15.72 9.56
C GLU A 268 80.93 14.93 10.16
N PRO A 269 79.71 15.05 9.61
CA PRO A 269 78.68 14.03 9.76
C PRO A 269 78.09 13.54 8.42
N ILE A 270 77.69 12.27 8.38
CA ILE A 270 76.86 11.60 7.35
C ILE A 270 76.00 10.55 8.09
N PRO A 271 74.83 10.04 7.62
CA PRO A 271 73.71 10.56 6.82
C PRO A 271 72.38 10.52 7.65
N VAL A 272 71.19 10.88 7.16
CA VAL A 272 70.17 9.94 6.64
C VAL A 272 68.91 10.69 6.15
N GLN A 273 68.53 10.35 4.92
CA GLN A 273 67.21 10.22 4.28
C GLN A 273 65.92 10.75 4.95
N LYS A 274 65.12 11.49 4.16
CA LYS A 274 63.65 11.47 4.21
C LYS A 274 63.04 11.83 2.84
N ARG A 275 62.09 11.00 2.40
CA ARG A 275 61.17 11.10 1.24
C ARG A 275 59.95 10.22 1.59
N PRO A 276 58.71 10.39 1.07
CA PRO A 276 57.97 11.57 0.58
C PRO A 276 56.51 11.70 1.15
N GLU A 277 55.85 12.81 0.77
CA GLU A 277 54.42 12.97 0.34
C GLU A 277 53.23 12.65 1.29
N PRO A 278 52.06 13.34 1.18
CA PRO A 278 51.33 13.57 -0.08
C PRO A 278 50.76 14.98 -0.35
N LEU A 279 50.61 15.28 -1.65
CA LEU A 279 49.80 16.37 -2.20
C LEU A 279 48.38 15.86 -2.49
N VAL A 280 47.40 16.66 -2.07
CA VAL A 280 45.97 16.46 -2.29
C VAL A 280 45.53 17.29 -3.51
N GLN A 281 44.90 16.58 -4.45
CA GLN A 281 43.79 16.93 -5.37
C GLN A 281 43.66 18.35 -5.93
N HIS A 282 43.53 18.45 -7.25
CA HIS A 282 42.38 19.11 -7.89
C HIS A 282 42.17 18.59 -9.32
N ASN A 283 41.08 17.85 -9.52
CA ASN A 283 40.54 17.50 -10.83
C ASN A 283 39.60 18.63 -11.29
N THR A 284 39.87 19.24 -12.43
CA THR A 284 38.86 20.03 -13.17
C THR A 284 39.08 19.86 -14.68
N SER A 285 38.16 19.16 -15.34
CA SER A 285 37.99 19.08 -16.80
C SER A 285 37.01 17.91 -17.05
N LEU A 286 35.94 17.97 -17.84
CA LEU A 286 35.34 18.93 -18.76
C LEU A 286 33.90 18.42 -18.94
N ALA A 287 32.91 19.31 -18.89
CA ALA A 287 31.52 18.97 -19.16
C ALA A 287 31.30 18.88 -20.69
N ASN A 288 30.87 17.72 -21.17
CA ASN A 288 30.40 17.56 -22.54
C ASN A 288 28.92 18.00 -22.63
N VAL A 289 28.70 19.10 -23.35
CA VAL A 289 27.39 19.56 -23.83
C VAL A 289 27.07 18.76 -25.09
N ASN A 290 26.00 17.95 -25.05
CA ASN A 290 25.48 17.30 -26.25
C ASN A 290 24.20 18.00 -26.71
N SER A 291 24.27 18.55 -27.92
CA SER A 291 23.20 19.18 -28.68
C SER A 291 22.26 18.12 -29.26
N GLY A 292 20.98 18.16 -28.87
CA GLY A 292 19.92 17.32 -29.44
C GLY A 292 18.87 18.18 -30.13
N THR A 293 18.83 18.07 -31.45
CA THR A 293 17.97 18.77 -32.42
C THR A 293 16.45 18.60 -32.18
N GLU A 294 15.72 19.71 -32.11
CA GLU A 294 14.25 19.77 -32.16
C GLU A 294 13.74 19.42 -33.57
N ASN A 295 12.96 18.35 -33.67
CA ASN A 295 12.31 17.92 -34.91
C ASN A 295 10.89 18.52 -34.97
N ARG A 296 10.75 19.76 -35.45
CA ARG A 296 9.43 20.35 -35.76
C ARG A 296 8.90 19.75 -37.06
N ARG A 297 7.89 18.87 -36.97
CA ARG A 297 7.08 18.48 -38.12
C ARG A 297 6.27 19.68 -38.60
N SER A 298 6.52 20.09 -39.83
CA SER A 298 5.71 21.00 -40.62
C SER A 298 4.33 20.40 -40.90
N ILE A 299 3.27 21.08 -40.48
CA ILE A 299 1.90 20.79 -40.88
C ILE A 299 1.69 21.45 -42.26
N ALA A 300 1.50 20.63 -43.30
CA ALA A 300 0.99 21.13 -44.57
C ALA A 300 -0.55 21.18 -44.49
N ALA A 301 -1.08 22.39 -44.56
CA ALA A 301 -2.52 22.63 -44.69
C ALA A 301 -2.95 22.31 -46.13
N THR A 302 -3.80 21.30 -46.30
CA THR A 302 -4.47 21.04 -47.59
C THR A 302 -5.86 21.66 -47.52
N SER A 303 -6.03 22.78 -48.22
CA SER A 303 -7.31 23.40 -48.50
C SER A 303 -8.02 22.64 -49.63
N GLY A 304 -9.13 21.98 -49.31
CA GLY A 304 -10.11 21.51 -50.29
C GLY A 304 -11.42 22.23 -50.06
N LEU A 305 -11.78 23.13 -50.97
CA LEU A 305 -13.09 23.78 -51.05
C LEU A 305 -14.15 22.81 -51.60
N SER A 306 -15.39 22.94 -51.08
CA SER A 306 -16.69 22.77 -51.77
C SER A 306 -17.04 21.36 -52.26
N GLU A 307 -18.21 20.77 -51.99
CA GLU A 307 -19.55 21.32 -52.19
C GLU A 307 -20.56 20.79 -51.16
N ASN A 308 -21.37 21.71 -50.64
CA ASN A 308 -22.49 21.44 -49.76
C ASN A 308 -23.74 21.14 -50.62
N ALA A 309 -23.95 19.88 -51.00
CA ALA A 309 -25.17 19.44 -51.66
C ALA A 309 -26.12 18.83 -50.63
N VAL A 310 -27.09 19.63 -50.17
CA VAL A 310 -28.22 19.16 -49.34
C VAL A 310 -29.05 18.19 -50.16
N ARG A 311 -28.99 16.89 -49.82
CA ARG A 311 -29.93 15.90 -50.34
C ARG A 311 -31.14 15.85 -49.41
N PRO A 312 -32.39 15.93 -49.92
CA PRO A 312 -33.56 15.69 -49.09
C PRO A 312 -33.54 14.25 -48.58
N ALA A 313 -33.87 14.07 -47.31
CA ALA A 313 -33.90 12.78 -46.63
C ALA A 313 -34.86 11.83 -47.35
N ARG A 314 -34.35 10.68 -47.79
CA ARG A 314 -35.17 9.57 -48.29
C ARG A 314 -35.79 8.90 -47.07
N GLU A 315 -37.13 8.86 -47.00
CA GLU A 315 -37.84 8.10 -45.97
C GLU A 315 -37.39 6.64 -46.02
N VAL A 316 -36.79 6.19 -44.92
CA VAL A 316 -36.48 4.77 -44.71
C VAL A 316 -37.80 4.14 -44.26
N PRO A 317 -38.39 3.18 -45.00
CA PRO A 317 -39.52 2.45 -44.49
C PRO A 317 -39.09 1.80 -43.19
N ARG A 318 -39.84 2.04 -42.11
CA ARG A 318 -39.68 1.38 -40.83
C ARG A 318 -39.92 -0.11 -41.07
N MET A 319 -38.85 -0.86 -41.33
CA MET A 319 -38.89 -2.30 -41.24
C MET A 319 -39.21 -2.59 -39.78
N GLU A 320 -40.45 -3.02 -39.52
CA GLU A 320 -40.75 -3.77 -38.32
C GLU A 320 -39.75 -4.92 -38.28
N GLN A 321 -38.88 -4.88 -37.27
CA GLN A 321 -38.00 -5.98 -36.94
C GLN A 321 -38.94 -7.14 -36.60
N ASN A 322 -39.09 -8.07 -37.55
CA ASN A 322 -39.73 -9.34 -37.28
C ASN A 322 -38.88 -10.02 -36.20
N ASP A 323 -39.39 -10.04 -34.96
CA ASP A 323 -38.78 -10.76 -33.86
C ASP A 323 -38.62 -12.22 -34.26
N VAL A 324 -37.37 -12.65 -34.38
CA VAL A 324 -37.03 -14.06 -34.60
C VAL A 324 -37.52 -14.83 -33.37
N PRO A 325 -38.26 -15.94 -33.53
CA PRO A 325 -38.76 -16.73 -32.41
C PRO A 325 -37.64 -17.09 -31.42
N GLU A 326 -37.91 -16.87 -30.13
CA GLU A 326 -36.99 -16.95 -28.98
C GLU A 326 -36.22 -18.29 -28.81
N HIS A 327 -36.59 -19.33 -29.53
CA HIS A 327 -36.09 -20.70 -29.37
C HIS A 327 -34.86 -21.05 -30.25
N LEU A 328 -34.27 -20.08 -30.94
CA LEU A 328 -33.07 -20.29 -31.78
C LEU A 328 -31.87 -19.42 -31.37
N ARG A 329 -31.88 -18.81 -30.18
CA ARG A 329 -30.70 -18.08 -29.69
C ARG A 329 -29.59 -19.10 -29.41
N PRO A 330 -28.42 -19.02 -30.06
CA PRO A 330 -27.34 -19.93 -29.75
C PRO A 330 -26.86 -19.67 -28.32
N VAL A 331 -26.72 -20.73 -27.53
CA VAL A 331 -26.15 -20.66 -26.19
C VAL A 331 -24.69 -20.25 -26.33
N THR A 332 -24.34 -19.08 -25.81
CA THR A 332 -22.96 -18.59 -25.75
C THR A 332 -22.34 -19.01 -24.44
N VAL A 333 -21.29 -19.83 -24.48
CA VAL A 333 -20.51 -20.23 -23.30
C VAL A 333 -19.28 -19.34 -23.20
N ARG A 334 -19.09 -18.67 -22.05
CA ARG A 334 -17.95 -17.78 -21.78
C ARG A 334 -16.97 -18.47 -20.84
N ASN A 335 -15.72 -18.60 -21.27
CA ASN A 335 -14.61 -19.09 -20.45
C ASN A 335 -13.57 -17.98 -20.28
N GLU A 336 -13.08 -17.78 -19.05
CA GLU A 336 -12.03 -16.81 -18.75
C GLU A 336 -10.81 -17.50 -18.15
N ASP A 337 -9.68 -17.38 -18.82
CA ASP A 337 -8.40 -17.91 -18.37
C ASP A 337 -7.38 -16.78 -18.14
N LEU A 338 -6.57 -16.90 -17.10
CA LEU A 338 -5.49 -15.97 -16.80
C LEU A 338 -4.14 -16.69 -16.86
N ILE A 339 -3.35 -16.38 -17.87
CA ILE A 339 -2.02 -16.97 -18.08
C ILE A 339 -0.97 -15.97 -17.59
N VAL A 340 -0.26 -16.35 -16.52
CA VAL A 340 0.79 -15.52 -15.91
C VAL A 340 2.15 -16.00 -16.41
N GLU A 341 2.81 -15.18 -17.23
CA GLU A 341 4.18 -15.42 -17.68
C GLU A 341 5.17 -14.50 -16.94
N PRO A 342 6.45 -14.89 -16.80
CA PRO A 342 7.45 -14.10 -16.08
C PRO A 342 7.71 -12.70 -16.66
N SER A 343 7.24 -12.39 -17.88
CA SER A 343 7.41 -11.07 -18.51
C SER A 343 6.09 -10.32 -18.79
N LYS A 344 4.93 -11.00 -18.71
CA LYS A 344 3.62 -10.47 -19.08
C LYS A 344 2.49 -11.29 -18.44
N VAL A 345 1.35 -10.65 -18.24
CA VAL A 345 0.10 -11.28 -17.80
C VAL A 345 -0.87 -11.23 -18.96
N ILE A 346 -1.47 -12.38 -19.30
CA ILE A 346 -2.40 -12.53 -20.41
C ILE A 346 -3.77 -12.91 -19.85
N LYS A 347 -4.76 -12.04 -20.01
CA LYS A 347 -6.16 -12.37 -19.78
C LYS A 347 -6.78 -12.85 -21.10
N LEU A 348 -7.25 -14.10 -21.12
CA LEU A 348 -7.86 -14.77 -22.26
C LEU A 348 -9.35 -14.96 -21.98
N ILE A 349 -10.22 -14.49 -22.87
CA ILE A 349 -11.67 -14.64 -22.77
C ILE A 349 -12.14 -15.32 -24.04
N THR A 350 -12.71 -16.50 -23.93
CA THR A 350 -13.19 -17.29 -25.06
C THR A 350 -14.71 -17.37 -25.03
N TYR A 351 -15.34 -17.04 -26.15
CA TYR A 351 -16.78 -17.19 -26.37
C TYR A 351 -17.04 -18.27 -27.40
N GLU A 352 -17.82 -19.28 -27.03
CA GLU A 352 -18.29 -20.31 -27.95
C GLU A 352 -19.76 -20.05 -28.29
N THR A 353 -20.03 -19.56 -29.49
CA THR A 353 -21.40 -19.28 -29.97
C THR A 353 -21.67 -20.13 -31.21
N ALA A 354 -22.63 -21.06 -31.13
CA ALA A 354 -23.02 -21.93 -32.25
C ALA A 354 -21.84 -22.69 -32.92
N GLY A 355 -20.81 -23.06 -32.16
CA GLY A 355 -19.61 -23.74 -32.67
C GLY A 355 -18.55 -22.83 -33.31
N VAL A 356 -18.72 -21.51 -33.23
CA VAL A 356 -17.68 -20.53 -33.59
C VAL A 356 -17.03 -20.02 -32.31
N GLU A 357 -15.73 -20.27 -32.18
CA GLU A 357 -14.91 -19.83 -31.06
C GLU A 357 -14.33 -18.44 -31.34
N THR A 358 -14.67 -17.46 -30.50
CA THR A 358 -14.11 -16.10 -30.56
C THR A 358 -13.23 -15.85 -29.35
N GLU A 359 -11.95 -15.58 -29.60
CA GLU A 359 -10.94 -15.39 -28.56
C GLU A 359 -10.65 -13.88 -28.36
N TYR A 360 -10.69 -13.40 -27.13
CA TYR A 360 -10.24 -12.06 -26.76
C TYR A 360 -9.06 -12.15 -25.82
N ARG A 361 -8.03 -11.35 -26.07
CA ARG A 361 -6.79 -11.39 -25.30
C ARG A 361 -6.34 -10.00 -24.88
N LYS A 362 -6.14 -9.80 -23.57
CA LYS A 362 -5.48 -8.61 -23.02
C LYS A 362 -4.10 -9.00 -22.49
N VAL A 363 -3.06 -8.48 -23.12
CA VAL A 363 -1.66 -8.74 -22.76
C VAL A 363 -1.10 -7.52 -22.04
N THR A 364 -0.71 -7.69 -20.78
CA THR A 364 -0.12 -6.65 -19.93
C THR A 364 1.34 -6.99 -19.66
N HIS A 365 2.26 -6.20 -20.20
CA HIS A 365 3.70 -6.42 -20.00
C HIS A 365 4.21 -5.74 -18.73
N LYS A 366 5.28 -6.29 -18.14
CA LYS A 366 5.97 -5.70 -16.97
C LYS A 366 6.54 -4.29 -17.21
N TRP A 367 6.85 -3.94 -18.46
CA TRP A 367 7.34 -2.61 -18.83
C TRP A 367 6.21 -1.57 -19.02
N GLY A 368 4.95 -1.95 -18.80
CA GLY A 368 3.79 -1.05 -18.80
C GLY A 368 2.97 -1.03 -20.09
N GLY A 369 3.37 -1.78 -21.12
CA GLY A 369 2.60 -1.90 -22.36
C GLY A 369 1.38 -2.81 -22.21
N VAL A 370 0.22 -2.33 -22.66
CA VAL A 370 -1.03 -3.11 -22.72
C VAL A 370 -1.47 -3.24 -24.17
N PHE A 371 -1.73 -4.47 -24.60
CA PHE A 371 -2.18 -4.78 -25.96
C PHE A 371 -3.45 -5.62 -25.90
N TYR A 372 -4.36 -5.37 -26.83
CA TYR A 372 -5.64 -6.05 -26.94
C TYR A 372 -5.70 -6.79 -28.27
N PHE A 373 -6.27 -7.99 -28.27
CA PHE A 373 -6.44 -8.82 -29.45
C PHE A 373 -7.84 -9.43 -29.49
N LYS A 374 -8.37 -9.62 -30.71
CA LYS A 374 -9.58 -10.34 -31.04
C LYS A 374 -9.25 -11.38 -32.11
N SER A 375 -9.48 -12.65 -31.83
CA SER A 375 -9.18 -13.80 -32.68
C SER A 375 -7.76 -13.74 -33.27
N GLY A 376 -6.78 -13.34 -32.45
CA GLY A 376 -5.38 -13.21 -32.84
C GLY A 376 -4.98 -11.89 -33.53
N VAL A 377 -5.91 -10.99 -33.84
CA VAL A 377 -5.65 -9.69 -34.48
C VAL A 377 -5.65 -8.57 -33.45
N SER A 378 -4.71 -7.62 -33.52
CA SER A 378 -4.67 -6.49 -32.60
C SER A 378 -5.92 -5.61 -32.73
N CYS A 379 -6.57 -5.30 -31.62
CA CYS A 379 -7.72 -4.41 -31.55
C CYS A 379 -7.49 -3.25 -30.57
N SER A 380 -8.36 -2.23 -30.60
CA SER A 380 -8.31 -1.15 -29.63
C SER A 380 -8.94 -1.58 -28.30
N GLN A 381 -8.57 -0.89 -27.22
CA GLN A 381 -9.15 -1.12 -25.89
C GLN A 381 -10.68 -1.00 -25.90
N GLU A 382 -11.22 0.00 -26.60
CA GLU A 382 -12.66 0.26 -26.67
C GLU A 382 -13.44 -0.89 -27.32
N ILE A 383 -12.86 -1.52 -28.34
CA ILE A 383 -13.47 -2.69 -29.01
C ILE A 383 -13.47 -3.88 -28.04
N PHE A 384 -12.34 -4.11 -27.36
CA PHE A 384 -12.25 -5.18 -26.36
C PHE A 384 -13.23 -4.96 -25.21
N ASP A 385 -13.28 -3.76 -24.63
CA ASP A 385 -14.15 -3.46 -23.49
C ASP A 385 -15.62 -3.56 -23.91
N ARG A 386 -16.01 -2.99 -25.06
CA ARG A 386 -17.40 -3.10 -25.52
C ARG A 386 -17.85 -4.54 -25.71
N GLU A 387 -17.07 -5.34 -26.43
CA GLU A 387 -17.48 -6.71 -26.81
C GLU A 387 -17.34 -7.71 -25.65
N THR A 388 -16.44 -7.47 -24.69
CA THR A 388 -16.28 -8.37 -23.52
C THR A 388 -17.19 -8.01 -22.33
N PHE A 389 -17.64 -6.76 -22.24
CA PHE A 389 -18.57 -6.29 -21.19
C PHE A 389 -20.04 -6.32 -21.62
N GLU A 390 -20.41 -5.96 -22.86
CA GLU A 390 -21.83 -5.99 -23.31
C GLU A 390 -22.42 -7.41 -23.31
N GLU A 391 -21.61 -8.43 -23.64
CA GLU A 391 -22.05 -9.84 -23.61
C GLU A 391 -22.13 -10.40 -22.18
N ALA A 392 -21.61 -9.70 -21.16
CA ALA A 392 -21.81 -10.06 -19.76
C ALA A 392 -23.21 -9.68 -19.26
N ASP A 393 -23.80 -8.61 -19.82
CA ASP A 393 -25.11 -8.10 -19.41
C ASP A 393 -26.27 -8.82 -20.13
N GLU A 394 -26.06 -9.36 -21.34
CA GLU A 394 -27.10 -10.16 -22.04
C GLU A 394 -27.37 -11.52 -21.39
N GLN A 395 -26.39 -12.15 -20.74
CA GLN A 395 -26.62 -13.39 -19.96
C GLN A 395 -27.46 -13.16 -18.69
N ILE A 396 -27.47 -11.94 -18.15
CA ILE A 396 -28.28 -11.59 -16.97
C ILE A 396 -29.71 -11.20 -17.38
N ALA A 397 -29.88 -10.62 -18.57
CA ALA A 397 -31.19 -10.22 -19.09
C ALA A 397 -32.04 -11.38 -19.65
N GLY A 398 -31.42 -12.51 -20.01
CA GLY A 398 -32.10 -13.69 -20.57
C GLY A 398 -32.82 -14.61 -19.57
N ALA A 399 -32.56 -14.47 -18.26
CA ALA A 399 -33.06 -15.42 -17.26
C ALA A 399 -34.42 -15.08 -16.64
N THR A 400 -35.07 -13.97 -17.03
CA THR A 400 -36.35 -13.57 -16.41
C THR A 400 -37.31 -12.92 -17.41
N ARG A 401 -37.78 -13.70 -18.37
CA ARG A 401 -39.10 -13.53 -19.00
C ARG A 401 -39.52 -14.81 -19.72
N SER A 402 -40.00 -15.78 -18.95
CA SER A 402 -40.96 -16.75 -19.47
C SER A 402 -42.00 -17.01 -18.39
N ARG A 403 -43.25 -17.12 -18.84
CA ARG A 403 -44.52 -17.06 -18.09
C ARG A 403 -44.61 -17.91 -16.84
#